data_AF-A0A498HH53-F1
#
_entry.id   AF-A0A498HH53-F1
#
_cell.length_a   1.000
_cell.length_b   1.000
_cell.length_c   1.000
_cell.angle_alpha   90.00
_cell.angle_beta   90.00
_cell.angle_gamma   90.00
#
_symmetry.space_group_name_H-M   'P 1'
#
loop_
_entity.id
_entity.type
_entity.pdbx_description
1 polymer ?
#
loop_
_entity_poly.entity_id
_entity_poly.type
_entity_poly.pdbx_seq_one_letter_code
_entity_poly.pdbx_strand_id
1 'polypeptide(L)'
;MVQEAERYKAEDEEVKKKVDAKNSLENYAYNMRNTIKDEQIAGKLDPADKQKIEKAIDEAIEWLDRNQLAEVEEFEDKQKELEGLCNPIIAKMYQGPGGNVPMGGGAQMPGSGFGNTTSGGGSGAGPTIEEVD
;
A
#
# COMPACT_ATOMS: atom_id res chain seq x y z
N MET A 1 -10.03 -36.41 -9.21
CA MET A 1 -11.14 -35.63 -8.62
C MET A 1 -10.69 -34.78 -7.43
N VAL A 2 -10.40 -35.32 -6.24
CA VAL A 2 -9.97 -34.48 -5.08
C VAL A 2 -8.61 -33.78 -5.30
N GLN A 3 -7.61 -34.51 -5.80
CA GLN A 3 -6.28 -33.94 -6.09
C GLN A 3 -6.28 -32.89 -7.22
N GLU A 4 -7.23 -32.98 -8.16
CA GLU A 4 -7.38 -31.98 -9.22
C GLU A 4 -8.03 -30.71 -8.65
N ALA A 5 -9.05 -30.85 -7.81
CA ALA A 5 -9.68 -29.71 -7.14
C ALA A 5 -8.71 -28.95 -6.23
N GLU A 6 -7.84 -29.64 -5.51
CA GLU A 6 -6.80 -29.01 -4.69
C GLU A 6 -5.75 -28.29 -5.54
N ARG A 7 -5.37 -28.85 -6.70
CA ARG A 7 -4.43 -28.20 -7.62
C ARG A 7 -5.02 -26.91 -8.20
N TYR A 8 -6.24 -26.96 -8.72
CA TYR A 8 -6.89 -25.76 -9.27
C TYR A 8 -7.04 -24.67 -8.21
N LYS A 9 -7.39 -25.03 -6.98
CA LYS A 9 -7.47 -24.07 -5.88
C LYS A 9 -6.12 -23.38 -5.61
N ALA A 10 -5.02 -24.13 -5.61
CA ALA A 10 -3.69 -23.57 -5.36
C ALA A 10 -3.25 -22.63 -6.51
N GLU A 11 -3.49 -23.03 -7.77
CA GLU A 11 -3.20 -22.21 -8.95
C GLU A 11 -4.03 -20.91 -8.95
N ASP A 12 -5.33 -20.98 -8.63
CA ASP A 12 -6.20 -19.81 -8.51
C ASP A 12 -5.73 -18.86 -7.40
N GLU A 13 -5.29 -19.39 -6.26
CA GLU A 13 -4.77 -18.60 -5.15
C GLU A 13 -3.45 -17.89 -5.52
N GLU A 14 -2.54 -18.54 -6.26
CA GLU A 14 -1.31 -17.90 -6.74
C GLU A 14 -1.59 -16.79 -7.74
N VAL A 15 -2.46 -17.04 -8.72
CA VAL A 15 -2.85 -16.03 -9.72
C VAL A 15 -3.47 -14.83 -9.02
N LYS A 16 -4.37 -15.06 -8.05
CA LYS A 16 -4.97 -13.99 -7.26
C LYS A 16 -3.93 -13.17 -6.52
N LYS A 17 -3.00 -13.81 -5.80
CA LYS A 17 -1.91 -13.12 -5.08
C LYS A 17 -1.06 -12.27 -6.03
N LYS A 18 -0.74 -12.79 -7.21
CA LYS A 18 0.03 -12.06 -8.23
C LYS A 18 -0.69 -10.81 -8.71
N VAL A 19 -2.00 -10.91 -8.97
CA VAL A 19 -2.84 -9.76 -9.35
C VAL A 19 -2.93 -8.74 -8.21
N ASP A 20 -3.13 -9.19 -6.97
CA ASP A 20 -3.24 -8.31 -5.81
C ASP A 20 -1.91 -7.56 -5.53
N ALA A 21 -0.76 -8.24 -5.62
CA ALA A 21 0.55 -7.62 -5.44
C ALA A 21 0.86 -6.59 -6.53
N LYS A 22 0.57 -6.92 -7.80
CA LYS A 22 0.71 -5.99 -8.92
C LYS A 22 -0.17 -4.75 -8.73
N ASN A 23 -1.45 -4.93 -8.43
CA ASN A 23 -2.40 -3.84 -8.20
C ASN A 23 -1.97 -2.97 -7.01
N SER A 24 -1.37 -3.57 -5.98
CA SER A 24 -0.88 -2.84 -4.81
C SER A 24 0.27 -1.90 -5.18
N LEU A 25 1.26 -2.40 -5.93
CA LEU A 25 2.37 -1.58 -6.43
C LEU A 25 1.88 -0.47 -7.37
N GLU A 26 0.99 -0.81 -8.31
CA GLU A 26 0.44 0.14 -9.27
C GLU A 26 -0.32 1.28 -8.56
N ASN A 27 -1.24 0.92 -7.66
CA ASN A 27 -1.99 1.89 -6.87
C ASN A 27 -1.07 2.77 -6.02
N TYR A 28 -0.06 2.18 -5.37
CA TYR A 28 0.89 2.95 -4.57
C TYR A 28 1.66 3.97 -5.43
N ALA A 29 2.20 3.54 -6.57
CA ALA A 29 2.96 4.40 -7.47
C ALA A 29 2.12 5.59 -7.97
N TYR A 30 0.89 5.34 -8.42
CA TYR A 30 0.00 6.42 -8.90
C TYR A 30 -0.48 7.33 -7.78
N ASN A 31 -0.86 6.78 -6.61
CA ASN A 31 -1.25 7.59 -5.46
C ASN A 31 -0.10 8.49 -5.03
N MET A 32 1.11 7.96 -4.92
CA MET A 32 2.28 8.76 -4.55
C MET A 32 2.59 9.84 -5.58
N ARG A 33 2.45 9.52 -6.86
CA ARG A 33 2.65 10.49 -7.95
C ARG A 33 1.72 11.68 -7.82
N ASN A 34 0.46 11.41 -7.49
CA ASN A 34 -0.53 12.45 -7.28
C ASN A 34 -0.20 13.25 -6.01
N THR A 35 0.18 12.58 -4.91
CA THR A 35 0.58 13.24 -3.66
C THR A 35 1.74 14.22 -3.85
N ILE A 36 2.82 13.84 -4.55
CA ILE A 36 3.99 14.74 -4.73
C ILE A 36 3.76 15.84 -5.78
N LYS A 37 2.72 15.69 -6.61
CA LYS A 37 2.29 16.70 -7.59
C LYS A 37 1.28 17.68 -7.01
N ASP A 38 0.61 17.33 -5.92
CA ASP A 38 -0.25 18.23 -5.17
C ASP A 38 0.55 19.46 -4.73
N GLU A 39 0.06 20.67 -5.01
CA GLU A 39 0.79 21.91 -4.76
C GLU A 39 1.12 22.13 -3.27
N GLN A 40 0.25 21.67 -2.36
CA GLN A 40 0.46 21.81 -0.92
C GLN A 40 1.61 20.93 -0.42
N ILE A 41 1.81 19.80 -1.08
CA ILE A 41 2.87 18.84 -0.78
C ILE A 41 4.14 19.23 -1.52
N ALA A 42 4.05 19.49 -2.82
CA ALA A 42 5.17 19.88 -3.67
C ALA A 42 5.91 21.11 -3.13
N GLY A 43 5.19 22.09 -2.57
CA GLY A 43 5.79 23.28 -1.96
C GLY A 43 6.55 23.02 -0.65
N LYS A 44 6.37 21.85 -0.02
CA LYS A 44 7.05 21.43 1.22
C LYS A 44 8.22 20.49 0.98
N LEU A 45 8.37 19.97 -0.23
CA LEU A 45 9.44 19.05 -0.61
C LEU A 45 10.62 19.83 -1.17
N ASP A 46 11.82 19.46 -0.74
CA ASP A 46 13.03 19.93 -1.40
C ASP A 46 13.01 19.49 -2.88
N PRO A 47 13.42 20.35 -3.84
CA PRO A 47 13.39 20.02 -5.26
C PRO A 47 14.16 18.74 -5.61
N ALA A 48 15.26 18.48 -4.90
CA ALA A 48 16.07 17.26 -5.06
C ALA A 48 15.32 16.00 -4.59
N ASP A 49 14.65 16.07 -3.44
CA ASP A 49 13.86 14.95 -2.90
C ASP A 49 12.63 14.70 -3.78
N LYS A 50 11.97 15.75 -4.27
CA LYS A 50 10.86 15.65 -5.24
C LYS A 50 11.29 14.94 -6.52
N GLN A 51 12.38 15.38 -7.15
CA GLN A 51 12.87 14.77 -8.38
C GLN A 51 13.27 13.30 -8.18
N LYS A 52 13.84 12.98 -7.02
CA LYS A 52 14.21 11.59 -6.68
C LYS A 52 12.97 10.69 -6.58
N ILE A 53 11.89 11.15 -5.95
CA ILE A 53 10.64 10.39 -5.88
C ILE A 53 10.00 10.28 -7.26
N GLU A 54 9.88 11.38 -8.01
CA GLU A 54 9.29 11.36 -9.36
C GLU A 54 9.97 10.32 -10.24
N LYS A 55 11.31 10.30 -10.23
CA LYS A 55 12.09 9.31 -10.96
C LYS A 55 11.83 7.89 -10.48
N ALA A 56 11.80 7.64 -9.16
CA ALA A 56 11.56 6.30 -8.62
C ALA A 56 10.15 5.78 -8.97
N ILE A 57 9.15 6.65 -8.95
CA ILE A 57 7.78 6.32 -9.35
C ILE A 57 7.73 5.97 -10.84
N ASP A 58 8.30 6.83 -11.70
CA ASP A 58 8.28 6.60 -13.14
C ASP A 58 9.05 5.30 -13.47
N GLU A 59 10.18 5.02 -12.81
CA GLU A 59 10.90 3.74 -12.93
C GLU A 59 10.07 2.53 -12.47
N ALA A 60 9.29 2.66 -11.38
CA ALA A 60 8.42 1.59 -10.90
C ALA A 60 7.25 1.32 -11.87
N ILE A 61 6.65 2.37 -12.45
CA ILE A 61 5.59 2.25 -13.46
C ILE A 61 6.14 1.60 -14.73
N GLU A 62 7.30 2.06 -15.23
CA GLU A 62 7.94 1.43 -16.40
C GLU A 62 8.30 -0.03 -16.13
N TRP A 63 8.76 -0.34 -14.91
CA TRP A 63 9.02 -1.72 -14.52
C TRP A 63 7.74 -2.55 -14.50
N LEU A 64 6.64 -2.04 -13.95
CA LEU A 64 5.33 -2.71 -13.98
C LEU A 64 4.87 -3.01 -15.41
N ASP A 65 4.99 -2.04 -16.33
CA ASP A 65 4.59 -2.18 -17.74
C ASP A 65 5.38 -3.27 -18.46
N ARG A 66 6.69 -3.40 -18.14
CA ARG A 66 7.57 -4.42 -18.74
C ARG A 66 7.45 -5.79 -18.09
N ASN A 67 7.06 -5.85 -16.82
CA ASN A 67 7.08 -7.06 -15.99
C ASN A 67 5.67 -7.48 -15.53
N GLN A 68 4.70 -7.42 -16.45
CA GLN A 68 3.29 -7.73 -16.17
C GLN A 68 3.03 -9.16 -15.65
N LEU A 69 3.97 -10.09 -15.84
CA LEU A 69 3.89 -11.49 -15.45
C LEU A 69 4.91 -11.87 -14.35
N ALA A 70 5.54 -10.89 -13.70
CA ALA A 70 6.48 -11.11 -12.61
C ALA A 70 5.88 -11.96 -11.47
N GLU A 71 6.74 -12.52 -10.65
CA GLU A 71 6.30 -13.25 -9.46
C GLU A 71 5.84 -12.30 -8.35
N VAL A 72 5.03 -12.84 -7.42
CA VAL A 72 4.50 -12.08 -6.28
C VAL A 72 5.62 -11.37 -5.52
N GLU A 73 6.71 -12.09 -5.26
CA GLU A 73 7.89 -11.59 -4.54
C GLU A 73 8.55 -10.41 -5.26
N GLU A 74 8.60 -10.44 -6.59
CA GLU A 74 9.19 -9.35 -7.40
C GLU A 74 8.34 -8.08 -7.32
N PHE A 75 7.01 -8.21 -7.37
CA PHE A 75 6.10 -7.08 -7.17
C PHE A 75 6.23 -6.49 -5.76
N GLU A 76 6.26 -7.35 -4.74
CA GLU A 76 6.41 -6.92 -3.34
C GLU A 76 7.76 -6.22 -3.09
N ASP A 77 8.85 -6.76 -3.65
CA ASP A 77 10.18 -6.17 -3.47
C ASP A 77 10.31 -4.84 -4.19
N LYS A 78 9.73 -4.71 -5.39
CA LYS A 78 9.67 -3.42 -6.08
C LYS A 78 8.82 -2.41 -5.32
N GLN A 79 7.74 -2.85 -4.67
CA GLN A 79 6.94 -2.00 -3.78
C GLN A 79 7.75 -1.52 -2.57
N LYS A 80 8.46 -2.41 -1.87
CA LYS A 80 9.32 -2.04 -0.74
C LYS A 80 10.42 -1.07 -1.13
N GLU A 81 11.01 -1.23 -2.32
CA GLU A 81 12.02 -0.30 -2.85
C GLU A 81 11.44 1.10 -3.01
N LEU A 82 10.24 1.21 -3.63
CA LEU A 82 9.56 2.48 -3.82
C LEU A 82 9.14 3.11 -2.48
N GLU A 83 8.59 2.32 -1.57
CA GLU A 83 8.22 2.75 -0.21
C GLU A 83 9.45 3.23 0.58
N GLY A 84 10.58 2.54 0.48
CA GLY A 84 11.83 2.89 1.15
C GLY A 84 12.37 4.26 0.73
N LEU A 85 12.06 4.69 -0.49
CA LEU A 85 12.39 6.03 -0.99
C LEU A 85 11.35 7.08 -0.59
N CYS A 86 10.07 6.73 -0.61
CA CYS A 86 8.98 7.67 -0.36
C CYS A 86 8.78 7.95 1.14
N ASN A 87 8.82 6.92 1.99
CA ASN A 87 8.51 7.01 3.42
C ASN A 87 9.39 8.03 4.18
N PRO A 88 10.72 8.08 3.99
CA PRO A 88 11.56 9.06 4.68
C PRO A 88 11.21 10.50 4.32
N ILE A 89 10.80 10.74 3.09
CA ILE A 89 10.51 12.08 2.57
C ILE A 89 9.14 12.56 3.06
N ILE A 90 8.15 11.66 3.05
CA ILE A 90 6.83 11.91 3.64
C ILE A 90 6.95 12.14 5.15
N ALA A 91 7.77 11.36 5.86
CA ALA A 91 8.01 11.56 7.28
C ALA A 91 8.60 12.94 7.59
N LYS A 92 9.63 13.38 6.83
CA LYS A 92 10.19 14.74 6.94
C LYS A 92 9.12 15.82 6.75
N MET A 93 8.20 15.64 5.81
CA MET A 93 7.11 16.59 5.57
C MET A 93 6.17 16.74 6.78
N TYR A 94 5.85 15.64 7.48
CA TYR A 94 5.03 15.69 8.69
C TYR A 94 5.77 16.27 9.91
N GLN A 95 7.10 16.18 9.95
CA GLN A 95 7.93 16.67 11.05
C GLN A 95 8.41 18.13 10.89
N GLY A 96 8.24 18.75 9.72
CA GLY A 96 8.60 20.16 9.49
C GLY A 96 7.75 21.16 10.30
N PRO A 97 8.17 22.44 10.40
CA PRO A 97 7.53 23.50 11.21
C PRO A 97 6.17 24.00 10.66
N GLY A 98 5.37 23.09 10.12
CA GLY A 98 4.00 23.26 9.65
C GLY A 98 3.20 21.95 9.74
N GLY A 99 3.56 21.08 10.69
CA GLY A 99 3.00 19.74 10.96
C GLY A 99 1.54 19.74 11.43
N ASN A 100 0.68 20.42 10.70
CA ASN A 100 -0.76 20.42 10.87
C ASN A 100 -1.45 20.52 9.50
N VAL A 101 -1.08 19.65 8.56
CA VAL A 101 -1.95 19.35 7.41
C VAL A 101 -3.10 18.51 7.96
N PRO A 102 -4.33 19.05 8.06
CA PRO A 102 -5.47 18.22 8.31
C PRO A 102 -5.69 17.42 7.03
N MET A 103 -5.28 16.15 7.02
CA MET A 103 -5.89 15.19 6.10
C MET A 103 -7.37 15.16 6.47
N GLY A 104 -8.16 15.96 5.75
CA GLY A 104 -9.60 16.06 5.95
C GLY A 104 -10.23 14.67 5.85
N GLY A 105 -10.93 14.30 6.93
CA GLY A 105 -12.04 13.36 6.92
C GLY A 105 -11.83 12.00 6.26
N GLY A 106 -11.44 11.00 7.06
CA GLY A 106 -11.88 9.62 6.85
C GLY A 106 -11.28 8.89 5.66
N ALA A 107 -10.00 8.52 5.74
CA ALA A 107 -9.51 7.32 5.09
C ALA A 107 -8.35 6.75 5.91
N GLN A 108 -8.62 5.59 6.48
CA GLN A 108 -7.70 4.77 7.24
C GLN A 108 -6.49 4.44 6.36
N MET A 109 -5.29 4.89 6.76
CA MET A 109 -4.03 4.38 6.22
C MET A 109 -3.96 2.88 6.54
N PRO A 110 -3.89 1.97 5.56
CA PRO A 110 -3.68 0.56 5.84
C PRO A 110 -2.17 0.33 6.01
N GLY A 111 -1.76 -0.08 7.20
CA GLY A 111 -0.46 -0.73 7.40
C GLY A 111 0.55 0.03 8.26
N SER A 112 0.29 0.15 9.56
CA SER A 112 1.33 0.13 10.61
C SER A 112 0.66 -0.18 11.95
N GLY A 113 0.76 -1.41 12.45
CA GLY A 113 0.11 -1.75 13.72
C GLY A 113 0.28 -3.17 14.23
N PHE A 114 1.51 -3.68 14.28
CA PHE A 114 1.83 -4.80 15.15
C PHE A 114 2.03 -4.28 16.59
N GLY A 115 1.20 -4.76 17.53
CA GLY A 115 1.62 -5.06 18.90
C GLY A 115 1.33 -4.04 20.01
N ASN A 116 0.29 -4.37 20.80
CA ASN A 116 0.20 -4.27 22.27
C ASN A 116 0.30 -2.85 22.89
N THR A 117 -0.63 -2.33 23.68
CA THR A 117 -1.04 -2.86 24.99
C THR A 117 -2.17 -2.00 25.58
N THR A 118 -3.12 -2.66 26.26
CA THR A 118 -3.91 -2.22 27.44
C THR A 118 -4.90 -1.03 27.37
N SER A 119 -6.16 -1.38 27.60
CA SER A 119 -7.12 -0.82 28.60
C SER A 119 -8.42 -0.21 28.05
N GLY A 120 -9.54 -0.69 28.59
CA GLY A 120 -10.84 -0.02 28.54
C GLY A 120 -11.97 -0.91 28.03
N GLY A 121 -12.78 -1.43 28.96
CA GLY A 121 -13.81 -2.44 28.72
C GLY A 121 -15.03 -2.00 27.92
N GLY A 122 -15.80 -3.00 27.50
CA GLY A 122 -17.09 -2.81 26.84
C GLY A 122 -17.71 -4.15 26.46
N SER A 123 -18.49 -4.71 27.39
CA SER A 123 -19.32 -5.89 27.22
C SER A 123 -20.28 -5.77 26.02
N GLY A 124 -20.43 -6.84 25.23
CA GLY A 124 -21.44 -6.90 24.18
C GLY A 124 -21.50 -8.29 23.56
N ALA A 125 -22.42 -9.12 24.05
CA ALA A 125 -22.71 -10.46 23.57
C ALA A 125 -23.06 -10.46 22.07
N GLY A 126 -22.46 -11.39 21.31
CA GLY A 126 -22.84 -11.67 19.94
C GLY A 126 -24.10 -12.55 19.86
N PRO A 127 -24.92 -12.45 18.80
CA PRO A 127 -25.90 -13.48 18.47
C PRO A 127 -25.36 -14.44 17.41
N THR A 128 -25.72 -15.70 17.60
CA THR A 128 -25.36 -16.91 16.85
C THR A 128 -26.07 -17.00 15.49
N ILE A 129 -25.38 -17.67 14.55
CA ILE A 129 -25.91 -18.23 13.30
C ILE A 129 -27.05 -19.20 13.61
N GLU A 130 -28.17 -19.05 12.89
CA GLU A 130 -29.14 -20.14 12.72
C GLU A 130 -29.57 -20.20 11.24
N GLU A 131 -29.55 -21.42 10.74
CA GLU A 131 -29.90 -21.86 9.40
C GLU A 131 -31.36 -21.52 9.07
N VAL A 132 -31.62 -21.11 7.83
CA VAL A 132 -32.99 -21.09 7.29
C VAL A 132 -32.96 -21.84 5.96
N ASP A 133 -33.58 -23.02 5.99
CA ASP A 133 -34.14 -23.79 4.89
C ASP A 133 -35.18 -22.96 4.12
#